data_AF-A0A4Y2BC57-F1
#
_entry.id   AF-A0A4Y2BC57-F1
#
_cell.length_a   1.000
_cell.length_b   1.000
_cell.length_c   1.000
_cell.angle_alpha   90.00
_cell.angle_beta   90.00
_cell.angle_gamma   90.00
#
_symmetry.space_group_name_H-M   'P 1'
#
loop_
_entity.id
_entity.type
_entity.pdbx_description
1 polymer ?
#
loop_
_entity_poly.entity_id
_entity_poly.type
_entity_poly.pdbx_seq_one_letter_code
_entity_poly.pdbx_strand_id
1 'polypeptide(L)'
;MSLSKFVLRAVNHCPIFNENLKDLDEVKLPTRKDVLLCCLEVRRQIGLESNRNKETAFSTVARQVAIKLSITWDKAPIPTVTHNSVIQLITRCHEDYINIKKALNCKTTIRKTKDDKLTSFIEQTSKLFDIAFCKYADFSGCTYPKDKKVPVLECQFFRDQRGPRIGHIGSVDLPVTKGMIKRAERSCKRLRHEISLSESSYLNAVSHSLSNDGQYFGDGDDVAGVENKTEDNFVKDDMFTKSRGKTNKPKLDLKETVIIAQRYNVSERAAEYITSAVLHSALKAAIISSGQSSDITSALIVDKNKIRLGKLKVARNLKQRFTDDDPIKSL
;
A
#
# COMPACT_ATOMS: atom_id res chain seq x y z
N MET A 1 -26.75 30.44 -34.07
CA MET A 1 -27.09 29.76 -32.80
C MET A 1 -26.91 28.25 -33.00
N SER A 2 -25.92 27.64 -32.34
CA SER A 2 -25.82 26.18 -32.27
C SER A 2 -25.65 25.81 -30.81
N LEU A 3 -26.74 25.39 -30.20
CA LEU A 3 -26.77 24.94 -28.82
C LEU A 3 -25.85 23.74 -28.64
N SER A 4 -24.94 23.91 -27.70
CA SER A 4 -24.01 22.95 -27.15
C SER A 4 -24.60 21.55 -27.01
N LYS A 5 -23.92 20.56 -27.58
CA LYS A 5 -24.03 19.16 -27.17
C LYS A 5 -23.66 19.11 -25.68
N PHE A 6 -24.65 19.12 -24.80
CA PHE A 6 -24.47 18.71 -23.41
C PHE A 6 -24.11 17.23 -23.42
N VAL A 7 -22.81 16.93 -23.51
CA VAL A 7 -22.26 15.69 -23.02
C VAL A 7 -22.50 15.75 -21.51
N LEU A 8 -23.61 15.18 -21.05
CA LEU A 8 -23.79 14.84 -19.64
C LEU A 8 -22.53 14.05 -19.26
N ARG A 9 -21.68 14.62 -18.40
CA ARG A 9 -20.56 13.89 -17.79
C ARG A 9 -21.19 12.66 -17.13
N ALA A 10 -21.11 11.52 -17.80
CA ALA A 10 -21.53 10.26 -17.22
C ALA A 10 -20.79 10.14 -15.89
N VAL A 11 -21.55 9.94 -14.82
CA VAL A 11 -21.03 9.77 -13.48
C VAL A 11 -20.11 8.54 -13.52
N ASN A 12 -18.80 8.76 -13.59
CA ASN A 12 -17.79 7.69 -13.71
C ASN A 12 -17.58 6.91 -12.41
N HIS A 13 -18.46 7.10 -11.41
CA HIS A 13 -18.36 6.48 -10.10
C HIS A 13 -19.65 5.75 -9.73
N CYS A 14 -19.51 4.64 -9.01
CA CYS A 14 -20.64 3.94 -8.43
C CYS A 14 -21.17 4.72 -7.22
N PRO A 15 -22.47 5.07 -7.19
CA PRO A 15 -23.04 5.88 -6.09
C PRO A 15 -23.07 5.15 -4.74
N ILE A 16 -23.00 3.82 -4.73
CA ILE A 16 -23.00 3.02 -3.49
C ILE A 16 -21.59 2.90 -2.91
N PHE A 17 -20.60 2.66 -3.76
CA PHE A 17 -19.21 2.46 -3.32
C PHE A 17 -18.39 3.75 -3.29
N ASN A 18 -18.90 4.82 -3.90
CA ASN A 18 -18.18 6.07 -4.14
C ASN A 18 -16.82 5.85 -4.83
N GLU A 19 -16.76 4.87 -5.73
CA GLU A 19 -15.54 4.45 -6.42
C GLU A 19 -15.71 4.48 -7.93
N ASN A 20 -14.62 4.78 -8.62
CA ASN A 20 -14.60 4.77 -10.08
C ASN A 20 -14.93 3.38 -10.62
N LEU A 21 -15.65 3.37 -11.74
CA LEU A 21 -15.87 2.15 -12.51
C LEU A 21 -14.52 1.64 -13.02
N LYS A 22 -14.31 0.32 -12.92
CA LYS A 22 -13.02 -0.32 -13.20
C LYS A 22 -13.27 -1.67 -13.86
N ASP A 23 -12.30 -2.08 -14.67
CA ASP A 23 -12.25 -3.44 -15.17
C ASP A 23 -11.74 -4.41 -14.09
N LEU A 24 -11.87 -5.71 -14.34
CA LEU A 24 -11.35 -6.73 -13.44
C LEU A 24 -9.82 -6.66 -13.38
N ASP A 25 -9.29 -6.86 -12.18
CA ASP A 25 -7.86 -6.99 -11.97
C ASP A 25 -7.39 -8.34 -12.52
N GLU A 26 -6.23 -8.34 -13.18
CA GLU A 26 -5.67 -9.53 -13.80
C GLU A 26 -4.91 -10.43 -12.84
N VAL A 27 -4.48 -9.90 -11.69
CA VAL A 27 -3.54 -10.54 -10.77
C VAL A 27 -4.25 -11.18 -9.58
N LYS A 28 -5.42 -10.66 -9.20
CA LYS A 28 -6.17 -11.11 -8.03
C LYS A 28 -7.57 -11.59 -8.40
N LEU A 29 -8.07 -12.58 -7.68
CA LEU A 29 -9.44 -13.03 -7.86
C LEU A 29 -10.43 -11.92 -7.44
N PRO A 30 -11.46 -11.63 -8.25
CA PRO A 30 -12.32 -10.48 -8.02
C PRO A 30 -13.28 -10.67 -6.84
N THR A 31 -13.54 -9.59 -6.12
CA THR A 31 -14.64 -9.52 -5.13
C THR A 31 -15.98 -9.33 -5.83
N ARG A 32 -17.08 -9.53 -5.09
CA ARG A 32 -18.41 -9.16 -5.60
C ARG A 32 -18.49 -7.68 -5.98
N LYS A 33 -17.83 -6.80 -5.22
CA LYS A 33 -17.70 -5.39 -5.52
C LYS A 33 -16.98 -5.15 -6.86
N ASP A 34 -15.85 -5.82 -7.10
CA ASP A 34 -15.10 -5.69 -8.37
C ASP A 34 -15.97 -6.12 -9.56
N VAL A 35 -16.73 -7.22 -9.41
CA VAL A 35 -17.67 -7.70 -10.43
C VAL A 35 -18.77 -6.66 -10.71
N LEU A 36 -19.33 -6.05 -9.66
CA LEU A 36 -20.34 -4.99 -9.82
C LEU A 36 -19.79 -3.76 -10.54
N LEU A 37 -18.59 -3.31 -10.17
CA LEU A 37 -17.94 -2.18 -10.83
C LEU A 37 -17.64 -2.49 -12.31
N CYS A 38 -17.19 -3.71 -12.62
CA CYS A 38 -16.98 -4.17 -13.98
C CYS A 38 -18.31 -4.23 -14.78
N CYS A 39 -19.40 -4.70 -14.18
CA CYS A 39 -20.72 -4.69 -14.82
C CYS A 39 -21.17 -3.27 -15.20
N LEU A 40 -20.99 -2.31 -14.28
CA LEU A 40 -21.34 -0.92 -14.54
C LEU A 40 -20.46 -0.30 -15.63
N GLU A 41 -19.17 -0.64 -15.66
CA GLU A 41 -18.25 -0.18 -16.70
C GLU A 41 -18.60 -0.74 -18.07
N VAL A 42 -18.80 -2.06 -18.16
CA VAL A 42 -19.20 -2.73 -19.41
C VAL A 42 -20.53 -2.16 -19.92
N ARG A 43 -21.50 -1.95 -19.03
CA ARG A 43 -22.78 -1.31 -19.39
C ARG A 43 -22.59 0.10 -19.94
N ARG A 44 -21.66 0.88 -19.36
CA ARG A 44 -21.32 2.23 -19.83
C ARG A 44 -20.68 2.19 -21.22
N GLN A 45 -19.76 1.26 -21.45
CA GLN A 45 -19.09 1.06 -22.75
C GLN A 45 -20.08 0.70 -23.85
N ILE A 46 -20.96 -0.29 -23.60
CA ILE A 46 -22.00 -0.67 -24.59
C ILE A 46 -22.92 0.52 -24.90
N GLY A 47 -23.27 1.31 -23.88
CA GLY A 47 -24.08 2.51 -24.06
C GLY A 47 -23.40 3.62 -24.89
N LEU A 48 -22.06 3.68 -24.88
CA LEU A 48 -21.29 4.61 -25.72
C LEU A 48 -21.17 4.13 -27.18
N GLU A 49 -21.05 2.82 -27.38
CA GLU A 49 -20.92 2.21 -28.71
C GLU A 49 -22.26 2.12 -29.44
N SER A 50 -23.35 1.95 -28.69
CA SER A 50 -24.70 1.94 -29.25
C SER A 50 -25.20 3.38 -29.46
N ASN A 51 -25.12 3.87 -30.70
CA ASN A 51 -25.83 5.08 -31.17
C ASN A 51 -27.38 5.00 -31.05
N ARG A 52 -27.92 3.95 -30.42
CA ARG A 52 -29.34 3.73 -30.21
C ARG A 52 -29.68 3.99 -28.76
N ASN A 53 -30.70 4.83 -28.52
CA ASN A 53 -31.29 5.15 -27.21
C ASN A 53 -31.97 3.96 -26.50
N LYS A 54 -31.72 2.71 -26.90
CA LYS A 54 -32.30 1.53 -26.25
C LYS A 54 -31.39 1.05 -25.13
N GLU A 55 -31.96 1.00 -23.93
CA GLU A 55 -31.30 0.45 -22.75
C GLU A 55 -30.86 -0.99 -23.01
N THR A 56 -29.56 -1.25 -22.89
CA THR A 56 -29.00 -2.59 -23.10
C THR A 56 -29.51 -3.55 -22.03
N ALA A 57 -30.03 -4.70 -22.45
CA ALA A 57 -30.43 -5.75 -21.53
C ALA A 57 -29.24 -6.19 -20.65
N PHE A 58 -29.46 -6.32 -19.34
CA PHE A 58 -28.42 -6.70 -18.39
C PHE A 58 -27.82 -8.09 -18.69
N SER A 59 -28.59 -8.97 -19.32
CA SER A 59 -28.10 -10.28 -19.77
C SER A 59 -26.89 -10.19 -20.71
N THR A 60 -26.84 -9.16 -21.56
CA THR A 60 -25.69 -8.91 -22.45
C THR A 60 -24.46 -8.48 -21.66
N VAL A 61 -24.64 -7.58 -20.70
CA VAL A 61 -23.58 -7.13 -19.78
C VAL A 61 -23.04 -8.31 -18.98
N ALA A 62 -23.93 -9.13 -18.39
CA ALA A 62 -23.56 -10.29 -17.61
C ALA A 62 -22.79 -11.33 -18.42
N ARG A 63 -23.15 -11.55 -19.70
CA ARG A 63 -22.39 -12.43 -20.61
C ARG A 63 -20.98 -11.93 -20.84
N GLN A 64 -20.79 -10.63 -21.12
CA GLN A 64 -19.45 -10.08 -21.34
C GLN A 64 -18.59 -10.13 -20.07
N VAL A 65 -19.16 -9.82 -18.91
CA VAL A 65 -18.45 -9.89 -17.63
C VAL A 65 -18.14 -11.35 -17.25
N ALA A 66 -19.02 -12.30 -17.56
CA ALA A 66 -18.77 -13.72 -17.33
C ALA A 66 -17.55 -14.23 -18.10
N ILE A 67 -17.37 -13.80 -19.36
CA ILE A 67 -16.19 -14.15 -20.16
C ILE A 67 -14.91 -13.61 -19.48
N LYS A 68 -14.91 -12.33 -19.08
CA LYS A 68 -13.76 -11.73 -18.37
C LYS A 68 -13.47 -12.46 -17.06
N LEU A 69 -14.50 -12.82 -16.30
CA LEU A 69 -14.36 -13.58 -15.06
C LEU A 69 -13.75 -14.96 -15.28
N SER A 70 -14.22 -15.70 -16.30
CA SER A 70 -13.65 -16.99 -16.65
C SER A 70 -12.15 -16.86 -16.95
N ILE A 71 -11.76 -15.89 -17.77
CA ILE A 71 -10.33 -15.64 -18.07
C ILE A 71 -9.51 -15.34 -16.81
N THR A 72 -10.02 -14.50 -15.90
CA THR A 72 -9.32 -14.21 -14.63
C THR A 72 -9.17 -15.44 -13.75
N TRP A 73 -10.20 -16.29 -13.69
CA TRP A 73 -10.18 -17.50 -12.86
C TRP A 73 -9.37 -18.65 -13.46
N ASP A 74 -9.29 -18.74 -14.78
CA ASP A 74 -8.48 -19.75 -15.48
C ASP A 74 -6.97 -19.57 -15.19
N LYS A 75 -6.54 -18.36 -14.80
CA LYS A 75 -5.17 -18.09 -14.33
C LYS A 75 -4.87 -18.70 -12.96
N ALA A 76 -5.88 -19.09 -12.18
CA ALA A 76 -5.74 -19.48 -10.77
C ALA A 76 -5.81 -21.01 -10.53
N PRO A 77 -5.36 -21.85 -11.48
CA PRO A 77 -5.69 -23.28 -11.65
C PRO A 77 -6.83 -23.90 -10.80
N ILE A 78 -7.96 -23.22 -10.63
CA ILE A 78 -9.07 -23.65 -9.79
C ILE A 78 -10.25 -24.05 -10.70
N PRO A 79 -10.80 -25.27 -10.56
CA PRO A 79 -11.99 -25.66 -11.31
C PRO A 79 -13.17 -24.73 -11.02
N THR A 80 -13.79 -24.19 -12.06
CA THR A 80 -14.92 -23.27 -11.98
C THR A 80 -16.26 -23.93 -12.32
N VAL A 81 -17.36 -23.30 -11.91
CA VAL A 81 -18.71 -23.67 -12.35
C VAL A 81 -18.94 -23.32 -13.82
N THR A 82 -20.00 -23.86 -14.42
CA THR A 82 -20.31 -23.59 -15.84
C THR A 82 -20.52 -22.10 -16.12
N HIS A 83 -20.23 -21.66 -17.34
CA HIS A 83 -20.41 -20.26 -17.77
C HIS A 83 -21.84 -19.74 -17.53
N ASN A 84 -22.86 -20.58 -17.74
CA ASN A 84 -24.26 -20.20 -17.45
C ASN A 84 -24.51 -19.98 -15.96
N SER A 85 -23.91 -20.80 -15.09
CA SER A 85 -23.96 -20.60 -13.64
C SER A 85 -23.26 -19.30 -13.24
N VAL A 86 -22.14 -18.95 -13.88
CA VAL A 86 -21.46 -17.66 -13.65
C VAL A 86 -22.37 -16.48 -14.01
N ILE A 87 -23.04 -16.53 -15.17
CA ILE A 87 -24.01 -15.48 -15.58
C ILE A 87 -25.13 -15.33 -14.54
N GLN A 88 -25.67 -16.44 -14.04
CA GLN A 88 -26.71 -16.41 -12.99
C GLN A 88 -26.21 -15.77 -11.70
N LEU A 89 -24.98 -16.09 -11.27
CA LEU A 89 -24.36 -15.48 -10.09
C LEU A 89 -24.15 -13.97 -10.28
N ILE A 90 -23.71 -13.52 -11.46
CA ILE A 90 -23.56 -12.09 -11.77
C ILE A 90 -24.92 -11.40 -11.72
N THR A 91 -25.94 -12.03 -12.30
CA THR A 91 -27.32 -11.50 -12.31
C THR A 91 -27.85 -11.31 -10.91
N ARG A 92 -27.74 -12.33 -10.05
CA ARG A 92 -28.13 -12.23 -8.63
C ARG A 92 -27.34 -11.12 -7.92
N CYS A 93 -26.04 -11.03 -8.15
CA CYS A 93 -25.21 -9.98 -7.53
C CYS A 93 -25.68 -8.57 -7.94
N HIS A 94 -26.07 -8.38 -9.20
CA HIS A 94 -26.62 -7.12 -9.68
C HIS A 94 -28.03 -6.85 -9.15
N GLU A 95 -28.88 -7.86 -9.00
CA GLU A 95 -30.18 -7.73 -8.35
C GLU A 95 -30.04 -7.24 -6.90
N ASP A 96 -29.10 -7.81 -6.14
CA ASP A 96 -28.77 -7.35 -4.78
C ASP A 96 -28.38 -5.87 -4.77
N TYR A 97 -27.54 -5.45 -5.73
CA TYR A 97 -27.17 -4.05 -5.91
C TYR A 97 -28.38 -3.14 -6.19
N ILE A 98 -29.28 -3.55 -7.10
CA ILE A 98 -30.48 -2.79 -7.43
C ILE A 98 -31.43 -2.70 -6.22
N ASN A 99 -31.57 -3.78 -5.45
CA ASN A 99 -32.40 -3.81 -4.25
C ASN A 99 -31.88 -2.84 -3.19
N ILE A 100 -30.57 -2.80 -2.96
CA ILE A 100 -29.96 -1.83 -2.04
C ILE A 100 -30.11 -0.41 -2.55
N LYS A 101 -29.85 -0.16 -3.85
CA LYS A 101 -30.05 1.16 -4.46
C LYS A 101 -31.48 1.68 -4.26
N LYS A 102 -32.49 0.82 -4.47
CA LYS A 102 -33.90 1.13 -4.22
C LYS A 102 -34.18 1.40 -2.75
N ALA A 103 -33.65 0.58 -1.84
CA ALA A 103 -33.83 0.74 -0.40
C ALA A 103 -33.27 2.07 0.13
N LEU A 104 -32.13 2.52 -0.39
CA LEU A 104 -31.51 3.80 -0.04
C LEU A 104 -32.35 5.00 -0.49
N ASN A 105 -32.93 4.90 -1.70
CA ASN A 105 -33.76 5.96 -2.28
C ASN A 105 -35.18 6.03 -1.68
N CYS A 106 -35.65 4.98 -0.99
CA CYS A 106 -36.97 4.96 -0.38
C CYS A 106 -37.07 5.97 0.78
N LYS A 107 -37.98 6.94 0.71
CA LYS A 107 -38.15 7.98 1.76
C LYS A 107 -38.68 7.43 3.09
N THR A 108 -39.43 6.34 3.05
CA THR A 108 -40.17 5.78 4.19
C THR A 108 -39.29 4.95 5.14
N THR A 109 -38.13 4.46 4.69
CA THR A 109 -37.25 3.64 5.52
C THR A 109 -36.48 4.50 6.52
N ILE A 110 -36.50 4.11 7.81
CA ILE A 110 -35.73 4.76 8.88
C ILE A 110 -34.24 4.79 8.53
N ARG A 111 -33.58 5.93 8.76
CA ARG A 111 -32.16 6.16 8.43
C ARG A 111 -31.23 5.06 8.98
N LYS A 112 -31.38 4.69 10.26
CA LYS A 112 -30.60 3.62 10.90
C LYS A 112 -30.69 2.29 10.13
N THR A 113 -31.90 1.89 9.75
CA THR A 113 -32.12 0.66 8.97
C THR A 113 -31.50 0.72 7.57
N LYS A 114 -31.40 1.92 6.97
CA LYS A 114 -30.69 2.08 5.69
C LYS A 114 -29.19 1.91 5.86
N ASP A 115 -28.62 2.51 6.91
CA ASP A 115 -27.18 2.46 7.19
C ASP A 115 -26.74 1.02 7.53
N ASP A 116 -27.55 0.28 8.31
CA ASP A 116 -27.29 -1.14 8.62
C ASP A 116 -27.32 -2.01 7.36
N LYS A 117 -28.32 -1.82 6.49
CA LYS A 117 -28.43 -2.55 5.21
C LYS A 117 -27.27 -2.22 4.28
N LEU A 118 -26.86 -0.95 4.20
CA LEU A 118 -25.72 -0.52 3.40
C LEU A 118 -24.43 -1.15 3.93
N THR A 119 -24.22 -1.12 5.25
CA THR A 119 -23.02 -1.69 5.89
C THR A 119 -22.94 -3.20 5.64
N SER A 120 -24.05 -3.92 5.85
CA SER A 120 -24.13 -5.36 5.55
C SER A 120 -23.85 -5.65 4.07
N PHE A 121 -24.36 -4.83 3.16
CA PHE A 121 -24.08 -4.98 1.73
C PHE A 121 -22.61 -4.70 1.38
N ILE A 122 -21.99 -3.67 1.96
CA ILE A 122 -20.57 -3.35 1.79
C ILE A 122 -19.69 -4.52 2.28
N GLU A 123 -20.02 -5.10 3.42
CA GLU A 123 -19.30 -6.26 3.97
C GLU A 123 -19.44 -7.49 3.05
N GLN A 124 -20.67 -7.80 2.61
CA GLN A 124 -20.91 -8.90 1.68
C GLN A 124 -20.22 -8.70 0.34
N THR A 125 -20.17 -7.47 -0.16
CA THR A 125 -19.57 -7.17 -1.46
C THR A 125 -18.04 -7.20 -1.43
N SER A 126 -17.45 -7.07 -0.25
CA SER A 126 -16.01 -7.21 -0.02
C SER A 126 -15.52 -8.67 -0.09
N LYS A 127 -16.44 -9.64 -0.04
CA LYS A 127 -16.11 -11.08 -0.14
C LYS A 127 -15.79 -11.47 -1.59
N LEU A 128 -15.01 -12.55 -1.73
CA LEU A 128 -14.68 -13.16 -3.02
C LEU A 128 -15.95 -13.45 -3.84
N PHE A 129 -15.93 -13.10 -5.13
CA PHE A 129 -16.96 -13.56 -6.07
C PHE A 129 -16.66 -15.01 -6.45
N ASP A 130 -17.02 -15.93 -5.57
CA ASP A 130 -16.60 -17.33 -5.64
C ASP A 130 -17.35 -18.11 -6.73
N ILE A 131 -16.67 -18.37 -7.84
CA ILE A 131 -17.16 -19.23 -8.93
C ILE A 131 -16.48 -20.61 -8.97
N ALA A 132 -15.70 -20.97 -7.93
CA ALA A 132 -15.11 -22.30 -7.87
C ALA A 132 -16.20 -23.37 -7.77
N PHE A 133 -15.93 -24.53 -8.37
CA PHE A 133 -16.81 -25.70 -8.30
C PHE A 133 -16.87 -26.26 -6.87
N CYS A 134 -15.70 -26.42 -6.24
CA CYS A 134 -15.60 -26.92 -4.87
C CYS A 134 -15.96 -25.83 -3.86
N LYS A 135 -17.00 -26.04 -3.03
CA LYS A 135 -17.46 -25.07 -2.00
C LYS A 135 -17.07 -25.43 -0.57
N TYR A 136 -16.27 -26.49 -0.36
CA TYR A 136 -15.82 -26.89 0.97
C TYR A 136 -14.85 -25.87 1.57
N ALA A 137 -14.97 -25.63 2.88
CA ALA A 137 -14.00 -24.86 3.66
C ALA A 137 -12.70 -25.65 3.83
N ASP A 138 -12.83 -26.92 4.19
CA ASP A 138 -11.72 -27.86 4.31
C ASP A 138 -11.67 -28.79 3.09
N PHE A 139 -10.60 -28.67 2.29
CA PHE A 139 -10.44 -29.45 1.07
C PHE A 139 -10.15 -30.94 1.32
N SER A 140 -9.80 -31.32 2.55
CA SER A 140 -9.54 -32.71 2.96
C SER A 140 -10.78 -33.61 2.85
N GLY A 141 -11.98 -33.06 3.03
CA GLY A 141 -13.26 -33.79 2.94
C GLY A 141 -13.95 -33.72 1.58
N CYS A 142 -13.29 -33.18 0.55
CA CYS A 142 -13.90 -32.96 -0.75
C CYS A 142 -14.18 -34.28 -1.48
N THR A 143 -15.45 -34.57 -1.76
CA THR A 143 -15.92 -35.77 -2.47
C THR A 143 -16.03 -35.61 -3.98
N TYR A 144 -15.74 -34.43 -4.52
CA TYR A 144 -15.84 -34.17 -5.96
C TYR A 144 -14.88 -35.04 -6.80
N PRO A 145 -15.18 -35.29 -8.08
CA PRO A 145 -14.23 -35.89 -9.02
C PRO A 145 -12.92 -35.11 -9.11
N LYS A 146 -11.80 -35.79 -9.43
CA LYS A 146 -10.43 -35.22 -9.40
C LYS A 146 -10.27 -33.97 -10.26
N ASP A 147 -10.93 -33.92 -11.41
CA ASP A 147 -10.98 -32.79 -12.35
C ASP A 147 -11.72 -31.56 -11.80
N LYS A 148 -12.54 -31.74 -10.75
CA LYS A 148 -13.31 -30.67 -10.11
C LYS A 148 -12.82 -30.31 -8.72
N LYS A 149 -11.79 -31.02 -8.22
CA LYS A 149 -11.14 -30.69 -6.96
C LYS A 149 -10.15 -29.56 -7.15
N VAL A 150 -10.05 -28.71 -6.12
CA VAL A 150 -8.97 -27.72 -6.04
C VAL A 150 -7.65 -28.48 -5.86
N PRO A 151 -6.61 -28.21 -6.67
CA PRO A 151 -5.31 -28.83 -6.50
C PRO A 151 -4.73 -28.56 -5.11
N VAL A 152 -4.06 -29.55 -4.52
CA VAL A 152 -3.52 -29.45 -3.14
C VAL A 152 -2.58 -28.26 -2.97
N LEU A 153 -1.78 -27.95 -4.00
CA LEU A 153 -0.86 -26.80 -4.02
C LEU A 153 -1.61 -25.46 -3.94
N GLU A 154 -2.81 -25.37 -4.53
CA GLU A 154 -3.63 -24.15 -4.58
C GLU A 154 -4.57 -24.02 -3.38
N CYS A 155 -4.73 -25.06 -2.56
CA CYS A 155 -5.62 -25.04 -1.39
C CYS A 155 -5.29 -23.89 -0.42
N GLN A 156 -4.00 -23.61 -0.21
CA GLN A 156 -3.59 -22.53 0.70
C GLN A 156 -3.91 -21.15 0.11
N PHE A 157 -3.57 -20.94 -1.16
CA PHE A 157 -3.93 -19.73 -1.89
C PHE A 157 -5.44 -19.51 -1.87
N PHE A 158 -6.22 -20.55 -2.18
CA PHE A 158 -7.66 -20.40 -2.29
C PHE A 158 -8.36 -20.19 -0.95
N ARG A 159 -7.84 -20.76 0.15
CA ARG A 159 -8.28 -20.43 1.52
C ARG A 159 -8.03 -18.95 1.84
N ASP A 160 -6.85 -18.44 1.53
CA ASP A 160 -6.52 -17.03 1.72
C ASP A 160 -7.46 -16.11 0.91
N GLN A 161 -7.75 -16.46 -0.34
CA GLN A 161 -8.65 -15.67 -1.19
C GLN A 161 -10.11 -15.66 -0.69
N ARG A 162 -10.58 -16.75 -0.04
CA ARG A 162 -11.92 -16.87 0.54
C ARG A 162 -12.04 -16.22 1.92
N GLY A 163 -10.96 -16.21 2.68
CA GLY A 163 -10.89 -15.66 4.02
C GLY A 163 -10.80 -14.13 4.03
N PRO A 164 -10.40 -13.53 5.17
CA PRO A 164 -9.86 -12.18 5.15
C PRO A 164 -8.67 -12.24 4.21
N ARG A 165 -8.73 -11.55 3.06
CA ARG A 165 -7.65 -11.54 2.05
C ARG A 165 -6.38 -11.01 2.69
N ILE A 166 -5.60 -11.87 3.31
CA ILE A 166 -4.36 -11.52 3.99
C ILE A 166 -3.36 -11.48 2.87
N GLY A 167 -3.19 -10.30 2.24
CA GLY A 167 -2.31 -10.12 1.09
C GLY A 167 -0.93 -10.70 1.37
N HIS A 168 -0.72 -11.95 0.95
CA HIS A 168 0.55 -12.62 1.11
C HIS A 168 1.40 -12.11 -0.03
N ILE A 169 2.38 -11.26 0.30
CA ILE A 169 3.45 -10.91 -0.63
C ILE A 169 4.10 -12.25 -1.00
N GLY A 170 4.00 -12.63 -2.27
CA GLY A 170 4.68 -13.81 -2.81
C GLY A 170 6.15 -13.77 -2.39
N SER A 171 6.75 -14.93 -2.12
CA SER A 171 8.09 -15.01 -1.53
C SER A 171 9.08 -14.10 -2.27
N VAL A 172 9.41 -12.96 -1.64
CA VAL A 172 10.65 -12.24 -1.95
C VAL A 172 11.78 -13.24 -1.71
N ASP A 173 12.70 -13.35 -2.67
CA ASP A 173 13.84 -14.27 -2.63
C ASP A 173 14.23 -14.64 -1.21
N LEU A 174 14.13 -15.94 -0.86
CA LEU A 174 14.48 -16.45 0.47
C LEU A 174 15.78 -15.83 1.04
N PRO A 175 16.87 -15.67 0.27
CA PRO A 175 18.07 -15.00 0.76
C PRO A 175 17.87 -13.52 1.10
N VAL A 176 17.09 -12.78 0.30
CA VAL A 176 16.78 -11.36 0.55
C VAL A 176 15.94 -11.22 1.82
N THR A 177 14.92 -12.07 2.00
CA THR A 177 14.06 -12.08 3.19
C THR A 177 14.84 -12.41 4.45
N LYS A 178 15.69 -13.46 4.43
CA LYS A 178 16.60 -13.78 5.53
C LYS A 178 17.54 -12.61 5.85
N GLY A 179 18.06 -11.93 4.81
CA GLY A 179 18.90 -10.75 4.97
C GLY A 179 18.17 -9.57 5.61
N MET A 180 16.91 -9.33 5.25
CA MET A 180 16.05 -8.30 5.82
C MET A 180 15.73 -8.57 7.28
N ILE A 181 15.33 -9.80 7.63
CA ILE A 181 15.05 -10.22 9.01
C ILE A 181 16.30 -10.02 9.88
N LYS A 182 17.46 -10.55 9.46
CA LYS A 182 18.74 -10.35 10.19
C LYS A 182 19.14 -8.88 10.33
N ARG A 183 18.75 -8.00 9.39
CA ARG A 183 19.02 -6.56 9.47
C ARG A 183 18.08 -5.88 10.46
N ALA A 184 16.80 -6.26 10.46
CA ALA A 184 15.80 -5.77 11.42
C ALA A 184 16.16 -6.20 12.85
N GLU A 185 16.52 -7.46 13.07
CA GLU A 185 16.98 -7.97 14.36
C GLU A 185 18.20 -7.19 14.89
N ARG A 186 19.19 -6.92 14.03
CA ARG A 186 20.34 -6.09 14.39
C ARG A 186 19.93 -4.66 14.76
N SER A 187 18.96 -4.09 14.06
CA SER A 187 18.42 -2.76 14.37
C SER A 187 17.70 -2.74 15.71
N CYS A 188 16.87 -3.74 16.01
CA CYS A 188 16.17 -3.84 17.29
C CYS A 188 17.13 -4.07 18.46
N LYS A 189 18.18 -4.88 18.28
CA LYS A 189 19.23 -5.06 19.31
C LYS A 189 19.96 -3.74 19.62
N ARG A 190 20.29 -2.94 18.60
CA ARG A 190 20.88 -1.61 18.81
C ARG A 190 19.95 -0.66 19.54
N LEU A 191 18.67 -0.64 19.16
CA LEU A 191 17.67 0.20 19.81
C LEU A 191 17.47 -0.18 21.29
N ARG A 192 17.47 -1.48 21.62
CA ARG A 192 17.42 -1.96 23.01
C ARG A 192 18.64 -1.52 23.83
N HIS A 193 19.83 -1.51 23.22
CA HIS A 193 21.04 -1.04 23.88
C HIS A 193 21.04 0.49 24.09
N GLU A 194 20.50 1.25 23.14
CA GLU A 194 20.31 2.71 23.28
C GLU A 194 19.28 3.07 24.36
N ILE A 195 18.18 2.31 24.45
CA ILE A 195 17.17 2.49 25.50
C ILE A 195 17.76 2.14 26.88
N SER A 196 18.50 1.03 26.99
CA SER A 196 19.12 0.61 28.25
C SER A 196 20.19 1.59 28.77
N LEU A 197 20.97 2.21 27.87
CA LEU A 197 21.93 3.27 28.22
C LEU A 197 21.25 4.59 28.64
N SER A 198 20.11 4.91 28.01
CA SER A 198 19.28 6.05 28.41
C SER A 198 18.66 5.85 29.80
N GLU A 199 18.23 4.62 30.11
CA GLU A 199 17.59 4.26 31.37
C GLU A 199 18.61 4.23 32.53
N SER A 200 19.82 3.72 32.30
CA SER A 200 20.90 3.77 33.31
C SER A 200 21.39 5.20 33.58
N SER A 201 21.39 6.06 32.56
CA SER A 201 21.71 7.48 32.73
C SER A 201 20.65 8.22 33.57
N TYR A 202 19.39 7.82 33.48
CA TYR A 202 18.30 8.42 34.26
C TYR A 202 18.30 7.91 35.71
N LEU A 203 18.58 6.62 35.93
CA LEU A 203 18.67 6.03 37.27
C LEU A 203 19.90 6.53 38.05
N ASN A 204 21.06 6.71 37.40
CA ASN A 204 22.23 7.26 38.07
C ASN A 204 22.07 8.74 38.46
N ALA A 205 21.22 9.51 37.77
CA ALA A 205 20.89 10.88 38.16
C ALA A 205 19.98 10.95 39.40
N VAL A 206 19.18 9.90 39.66
CA VAL A 206 18.25 9.81 40.80
C VAL A 206 18.92 9.18 42.02
N SER A 207 19.88 8.26 41.85
CA SER A 207 20.56 7.57 42.95
C SER A 207 21.53 8.44 43.78
N HIS A 208 21.86 9.66 43.35
CA HIS A 208 22.67 10.59 44.16
C HIS A 208 21.88 11.37 45.22
N SER A 209 20.56 11.16 45.36
CA SER A 209 19.73 11.96 46.29
C SER A 209 19.06 11.18 47.43
N LEU A 210 19.16 9.85 47.51
CA LEU A 210 18.55 9.08 48.61
C LEU A 210 19.41 7.88 48.99
N SER A 211 20.33 8.09 49.93
CA SER A 211 20.98 7.03 50.70
C SER A 211 20.34 6.98 52.08
N ASN A 212 19.62 5.90 52.39
CA ASN A 212 19.66 5.21 53.69
C ASN A 212 18.89 3.89 53.66
N ASP A 213 19.59 2.85 54.15
CA ASP A 213 19.18 1.61 54.82
C ASP A 213 18.13 0.65 54.22
N GLY A 214 18.48 -0.65 54.25
CA GLY A 214 17.49 -1.73 54.29
C GLY A 214 17.88 -3.11 53.74
N GLN A 215 18.75 -3.82 54.46
CA GLN A 215 18.98 -5.28 54.58
C GLN A 215 18.29 -6.33 53.67
N TYR A 216 19.15 -7.14 53.02
CA TYR A 216 19.29 -8.62 53.12
C TYR A 216 18.04 -9.53 53.18
N PHE A 217 17.92 -10.46 52.22
CA PHE A 217 17.74 -11.92 52.42
C PHE A 217 18.07 -12.65 51.10
N GLY A 218 18.77 -13.79 51.19
CA GLY A 218 19.31 -14.55 50.05
C GLY A 218 18.70 -15.96 49.87
N ASP A 219 19.52 -16.81 49.25
CA ASP A 219 19.37 -18.26 48.90
C ASP A 219 18.70 -18.52 47.53
N GLY A 220 19.33 -19.13 46.50
CA GLY A 220 20.03 -20.42 46.37
C GLY A 220 19.24 -21.18 45.27
N ASP A 221 19.72 -21.86 44.22
CA ASP A 221 20.85 -22.78 44.06
C ASP A 221 21.12 -23.06 42.55
N ASP A 222 22.28 -23.67 42.29
CA ASP A 222 22.94 -24.01 41.02
C ASP A 222 22.28 -25.08 40.12
N VAL A 223 22.56 -25.05 38.79
CA VAL A 223 22.92 -26.24 38.00
C VAL A 223 23.90 -25.88 36.87
N ALA A 224 25.01 -26.62 36.84
CA ALA A 224 26.11 -26.59 35.87
C ALA A 224 25.80 -27.21 34.50
N GLY A 225 26.63 -26.88 33.50
CA GLY A 225 27.06 -27.90 32.53
C GLY A 225 27.27 -27.48 31.07
N VAL A 226 28.52 -27.67 30.63
CA VAL A 226 28.98 -28.07 29.29
C VAL A 226 29.43 -26.97 28.33
N GLU A 227 30.75 -26.79 28.33
CA GLU A 227 31.58 -26.27 27.25
C GLU A 227 31.42 -27.08 25.95
N ASN A 228 31.60 -26.44 24.79
CA ASN A 228 32.50 -26.98 23.78
C ASN A 228 33.05 -25.89 22.85
N LYS A 229 34.37 -25.95 22.73
CA LYS A 229 35.29 -25.34 21.75
C LYS A 229 34.85 -25.79 20.33
N THR A 230 35.22 -25.19 19.20
CA THR A 230 36.56 -24.80 18.76
C THR A 230 36.42 -23.99 17.46
N GLU A 231 37.46 -23.20 17.22
CA GLU A 231 37.91 -22.50 16.01
C GLU A 231 37.55 -23.14 14.65
N ASP A 232 37.36 -22.32 13.62
CA ASP A 232 38.31 -22.40 12.50
C ASP A 232 38.39 -21.11 11.67
N ASN A 233 39.62 -20.84 11.27
CA ASN A 233 40.08 -19.74 10.45
C ASN A 233 39.74 -20.00 8.97
N PHE A 234 39.71 -18.96 8.12
CA PHE A 234 40.52 -18.90 6.90
C PHE A 234 40.30 -17.58 6.12
N VAL A 235 41.44 -16.91 5.89
CA VAL A 235 41.84 -16.13 4.70
C VAL A 235 41.26 -14.71 4.48
N LYS A 236 42.16 -13.75 4.73
CA LYS A 236 42.25 -12.46 4.05
C LYS A 236 42.55 -12.67 2.57
N ASP A 237 41.87 -11.95 1.69
CA ASP A 237 42.45 -11.54 0.42
C ASP A 237 41.97 -10.12 0.05
N ASP A 238 42.93 -9.20 0.20
CA ASP A 238 43.35 -8.13 -0.69
C ASP A 238 42.36 -7.26 -1.49
N MET A 239 42.39 -5.99 -1.09
CA MET A 239 42.86 -4.86 -1.90
C MET A 239 42.27 -4.68 -3.31
N PHE A 240 41.25 -3.83 -3.40
CA PHE A 240 41.08 -2.93 -4.55
C PHE A 240 40.52 -1.57 -4.10
N THR A 241 41.43 -0.67 -3.72
CA THR A 241 41.18 0.76 -3.57
C THR A 241 41.08 1.41 -4.95
N LYS A 242 39.87 1.57 -5.49
CA LYS A 242 39.62 2.52 -6.58
C LYS A 242 39.34 3.91 -5.99
N SER A 243 40.31 4.81 -6.10
CA SER A 243 40.14 6.24 -5.81
C SER A 243 39.15 6.85 -6.81
N ARG A 244 37.91 7.07 -6.37
CA ARG A 244 36.91 7.77 -7.18
C ARG A 244 37.17 9.27 -7.09
N GLY A 245 37.65 9.84 -8.19
CA GLY A 245 37.86 11.28 -8.36
C GLY A 245 36.62 12.09 -7.94
N LYS A 246 36.85 13.12 -7.12
CA LYS A 246 35.81 14.06 -6.70
C LYS A 246 35.45 14.95 -7.89
N THR A 247 34.40 14.59 -8.63
CA THR A 247 33.72 15.56 -9.50
C THR A 247 32.96 16.53 -8.58
N ASN A 248 33.46 17.76 -8.44
CA ASN A 248 32.76 18.85 -7.75
C ASN A 248 31.48 19.19 -8.54
N LYS A 249 30.37 18.51 -8.24
CA LYS A 249 29.05 18.91 -8.73
C LYS A 249 28.63 20.16 -7.95
N PRO A 250 28.18 21.23 -8.61
CA PRO A 250 27.64 22.40 -7.91
C PRO A 250 26.46 21.95 -7.04
N LYS A 251 26.57 22.20 -5.74
CA LYS A 251 25.58 21.79 -4.75
C LYS A 251 24.53 22.89 -4.65
N LEU A 252 23.38 22.71 -5.30
CA LEU A 252 22.21 23.57 -5.11
C LEU A 252 21.83 23.65 -3.62
N ASP A 253 21.79 24.86 -3.06
CA ASP A 253 21.19 25.08 -1.74
C ASP A 253 19.67 25.18 -1.89
N LEU A 254 18.94 24.27 -1.25
CA LEU A 254 17.48 24.13 -1.36
C LEU A 254 16.77 24.47 -0.04
N LYS A 255 17.48 25.08 0.92
CA LYS A 255 16.95 25.36 2.27
C LYS A 255 15.65 26.16 2.23
N GLU A 256 15.59 27.22 1.43
CA GLU A 256 14.44 28.12 1.39
C GLU A 256 13.21 27.42 0.79
N THR A 257 13.40 26.67 -0.29
CA THR A 257 12.36 25.84 -0.90
C THR A 257 11.81 24.80 0.08
N VAL A 258 12.69 24.18 0.87
CA VAL A 258 12.31 23.22 1.91
C VAL A 258 11.49 23.88 3.02
N ILE A 259 11.91 25.07 3.48
CA ILE A 259 11.19 25.84 4.52
C ILE A 259 9.79 26.23 4.02
N ILE A 260 9.69 26.75 2.80
CA ILE A 260 8.41 27.15 2.19
C ILE A 260 7.50 25.93 1.99
N ALA A 261 8.04 24.84 1.44
CA ALA A 261 7.29 23.59 1.26
C ALA A 261 6.79 23.00 2.59
N GLN A 262 7.50 23.24 3.69
CA GLN A 262 7.06 22.82 5.02
C GLN A 262 5.97 23.76 5.57
N ARG A 263 6.11 25.08 5.42
CA ARG A 263 5.11 26.07 5.85
C ARG A 263 3.75 25.86 5.18
N TYR A 264 3.74 25.57 3.88
CA TYR A 264 2.50 25.37 3.11
C TYR A 264 2.05 23.90 3.01
N ASN A 265 2.66 23.01 3.80
CA ASN A 265 2.37 21.58 3.83
C ASN A 265 2.36 20.91 2.44
N VAL A 266 3.30 21.31 1.58
CA VAL A 266 3.44 20.78 0.22
C VAL A 266 4.07 19.39 0.28
N SER A 267 3.46 18.43 -0.42
CA SER A 267 3.97 17.06 -0.51
C SER A 267 5.38 17.05 -1.11
N GLU A 268 6.24 16.15 -0.64
CA GLU A 268 7.64 16.07 -1.10
C GLU A 268 7.76 15.88 -2.61
N ARG A 269 6.87 15.06 -3.20
CA ARG A 269 6.80 14.86 -4.64
C ARG A 269 6.40 16.13 -5.38
N ALA A 270 5.39 16.85 -4.89
CA ALA A 270 4.99 18.12 -5.51
C ALA A 270 6.11 19.17 -5.43
N ALA A 271 6.78 19.30 -4.28
CA ALA A 271 7.90 20.21 -4.10
C ALA A 271 9.07 19.88 -5.06
N GLU A 272 9.37 18.59 -5.25
CA GLU A 272 10.38 18.11 -6.19
C GLU A 272 10.08 18.52 -7.64
N TYR A 273 8.87 18.24 -8.11
CA TYR A 273 8.45 18.58 -9.48
C TYR A 273 8.44 20.09 -9.72
N ILE A 274 7.90 20.87 -8.77
CA ILE A 274 7.85 22.33 -8.87
C ILE A 274 9.26 22.90 -8.93
N THR A 275 10.14 22.49 -8.02
CA THR A 275 11.52 22.99 -7.95
C THR A 275 12.29 22.64 -9.21
N SER A 276 12.16 21.40 -9.68
CA SER A 276 12.83 20.93 -10.90
C SER A 276 12.35 21.70 -12.13
N ALA A 277 11.04 21.96 -12.24
CA ALA A 277 10.47 22.74 -13.34
C ALA A 277 10.95 24.20 -13.35
N VAL A 278 11.01 24.84 -12.18
CA VAL A 278 11.50 26.23 -12.05
C VAL A 278 12.98 26.32 -12.39
N LEU A 279 13.81 25.40 -11.87
CA LEU A 279 15.24 25.36 -12.18
C LEU A 279 15.50 25.11 -13.67
N HIS A 280 14.75 24.20 -14.28
CA HIS A 280 14.85 23.93 -15.71
C HIS A 280 14.45 25.16 -16.54
N SER A 281 13.42 25.89 -16.13
CA SER A 281 12.98 27.12 -16.79
C SER A 281 14.00 28.25 -16.67
N ALA A 282 14.56 28.45 -15.48
CA ALA A 282 15.60 29.45 -15.21
C ALA A 282 16.89 29.14 -15.99
N LEU A 283 17.30 27.87 -16.03
CA LEU A 283 18.46 27.42 -16.80
C LEU A 283 18.24 27.63 -18.31
N LYS A 284 17.05 27.30 -18.82
CA LYS A 284 16.71 27.51 -20.23
C LYS A 284 16.77 28.99 -20.62
N ALA A 285 16.27 29.88 -19.75
CA ALA A 285 16.36 31.33 -19.97
C ALA A 285 17.82 31.84 -19.94
N ALA A 286 18.64 31.34 -19.01
CA ALA A 286 20.05 31.70 -18.90
C ALA A 286 20.88 31.23 -20.12
N ILE A 287 20.62 30.03 -20.63
CA ILE A 287 21.27 29.47 -21.83
C ILE A 287 20.92 30.30 -23.08
N ILE A 288 19.67 30.73 -23.22
CA ILE A 288 19.23 31.60 -24.31
C ILE A 288 19.95 32.97 -24.26
N SER A 289 20.24 33.46 -23.06
CA SER A 289 20.95 34.74 -22.86
C SER A 289 22.47 34.65 -23.07
N SER A 290 23.10 33.47 -22.95
CA SER A 290 24.56 33.30 -22.99
C SER A 290 25.10 32.67 -24.28
N GLY A 291 24.22 32.21 -25.18
CA GLY A 291 24.60 31.70 -26.50
C GLY A 291 25.38 30.38 -26.50
N GLN A 292 25.43 29.65 -25.39
CA GLN A 292 26.14 28.36 -25.31
C GLN A 292 25.22 27.14 -25.47
N SER A 293 25.78 26.08 -26.05
CA SER A 293 25.11 24.82 -26.44
C SER A 293 24.69 23.93 -25.25
N SER A 294 23.73 23.04 -25.52
CA SER A 294 22.72 22.44 -24.63
C SER A 294 23.13 21.31 -23.68
N ASP A 295 24.42 21.05 -23.41
CA ASP A 295 24.82 19.83 -22.66
C ASP A 295 24.74 19.92 -21.11
N ILE A 296 24.14 20.98 -20.56
CA ILE A 296 24.02 21.19 -19.10
C ILE A 296 22.70 20.65 -18.53
N THR A 297 21.73 20.26 -19.38
CA THR A 297 20.34 20.00 -18.96
C THR A 297 20.15 18.79 -18.03
N SER A 298 21.10 17.86 -17.97
CA SER A 298 20.97 16.62 -17.17
C SER A 298 21.52 16.72 -15.75
N ALA A 299 22.15 17.83 -15.35
CA ALA A 299 22.90 17.90 -14.09
C ALA A 299 22.11 18.39 -12.85
N LEU A 300 20.91 18.96 -13.01
CA LEU A 300 20.19 19.68 -11.94
C LEU A 300 18.79 19.10 -11.64
N ILE A 301 18.66 17.77 -11.65
CA ILE A 301 17.45 17.11 -11.15
C ILE A 301 17.48 17.13 -9.62
N VAL A 302 16.47 17.76 -9.01
CA VAL A 302 16.27 17.72 -7.57
C VAL A 302 15.65 16.37 -7.23
N ASP A 303 16.34 15.57 -6.42
CA ASP A 303 15.86 14.27 -5.94
C ASP A 303 14.99 14.48 -4.68
N LYS A 304 13.81 13.86 -4.66
CA LYS A 304 12.92 13.77 -3.48
C LYS A 304 13.65 13.51 -2.17
N ASN A 305 14.64 12.63 -2.19
CA ASN A 305 15.41 12.26 -1.01
C ASN A 305 16.21 13.44 -0.45
N LYS A 306 16.68 14.37 -1.30
CA LYS A 306 17.35 15.60 -0.86
C LYS A 306 16.36 16.53 -0.14
N ILE A 307 15.12 16.65 -0.63
CA ILE A 307 14.08 17.46 0.01
C ILE A 307 13.70 16.87 1.37
N ARG A 308 13.52 15.54 1.44
CA ARG A 308 13.24 14.83 2.70
C ARG A 308 14.36 15.04 3.74
N LEU A 309 15.62 14.88 3.34
CA LEU A 309 16.77 15.13 4.20
C LEU A 309 16.85 16.60 4.65
N GLY A 310 16.48 17.54 3.79
CA GLY A 310 16.35 18.96 4.13
C GLY A 310 15.30 19.21 5.20
N LYS A 311 14.07 18.70 5.03
CA LYS A 311 12.98 18.85 6.00
C LYS A 311 13.36 18.28 7.36
N LEU A 312 14.01 17.12 7.39
CA LEU A 312 14.49 16.51 8.65
C LEU A 312 15.57 17.35 9.35
N LYS A 313 16.46 18.02 8.61
CA LYS A 313 17.46 18.92 9.20
C LYS A 313 16.81 20.19 9.77
N VAL A 314 15.87 20.80 9.04
CA VAL A 314 15.12 21.97 9.51
C VAL A 314 14.34 21.63 10.78
N ALA A 315 13.68 20.47 10.83
CA ALA A 315 12.96 20.02 12.01
C ALA A 315 13.85 19.80 13.25
N ARG A 316 15.08 19.29 13.07
CA ARG A 316 16.05 19.16 14.18
C ARG A 316 16.55 20.52 14.67
N ASN A 317 16.87 21.44 13.76
CA ASN A 317 17.34 22.78 14.14
C ASN A 317 16.26 23.58 14.88
N LEU A 318 14.98 23.38 14.57
CA LEU A 318 13.86 23.94 15.35
C LEU A 318 13.80 23.35 16.76
N LYS A 319 13.93 22.03 16.92
CA LYS A 319 13.95 21.40 18.25
C LYS A 319 15.13 21.84 19.12
N GLN A 320 16.27 22.14 18.51
CA GLN A 320 17.48 22.55 19.22
C GLN A 320 17.44 24.02 19.68
N ARG A 321 16.69 24.90 18.99
CA ARG A 321 16.46 26.27 19.46
C ARG A 321 15.53 26.34 20.68
N PHE A 322 14.60 25.41 20.82
CA PHE A 322 13.72 25.35 22.00
C PHE A 322 14.42 24.88 23.28
N THR A 323 15.64 24.33 23.19
CA THR A 323 16.42 23.89 24.36
C THR A 323 17.48 24.91 24.82
N ASP A 324 17.81 25.90 23.99
CA ASP A 324 18.84 26.90 24.30
C ASP A 324 18.25 28.26 24.79
N ASP A 325 16.94 28.49 24.61
CA ASP A 325 16.23 29.71 24.99
C ASP A 325 15.24 29.48 26.17
N ASP A 326 15.63 28.75 27.22
CA ASP A 326 14.90 28.72 28.50
C ASP A 326 15.42 29.82 29.44
N PRO A 327 14.71 30.95 29.64
CA PRO A 327 15.04 31.93 30.65
C PRO A 327 14.34 31.56 31.96
N ILE A 328 14.73 30.43 32.57
CA ILE A 328 14.36 30.13 33.96
C ILE A 328 15.63 29.73 34.72
N LYS A 329 16.58 30.68 34.76
CA LYS A 329 17.65 30.73 35.77
C LYS A 329 17.91 32.18 36.20
N SER A 330 16.89 32.83 36.73
CA SER A 330 17.06 33.95 37.66
C SER A 330 15.73 34.25 38.35
N LEU A 331 15.51 33.60 39.49
CA LEU A 331 14.82 34.15 40.66
C LEU A 331 15.13 33.25 41.86
#